data_AF-A0A4Y7S2R3-F1
#
_entry.id   AF-A0A4Y7S2R3-F1
#
_cell.length_a   1.000
_cell.length_b   1.000
_cell.length_c   1.000
_cell.angle_alpha   90.00
_cell.angle_beta   90.00
_cell.angle_gamma   90.00
#
_symmetry.space_group_name_H-M   'P 1'
#
loop_
_entity.id
_entity.type
_entity.pdbx_description
1 polymer ?
#
loop_
_entity_poly.entity_id
_entity_poly.type
_entity_poly.pdbx_seq_one_letter_code
_entity_poly.pdbx_strand_id
1 'polypeptide(L)'
;MDEIINEDSQLSEVLEILGKVKPESKLARHCPGSGCASESIFSFSRCGNYYWIVLICKSGTFAFKHISPEWIRTYSNLILSSTQVCVEWNMNHYITDWSVEQDKFCGHYADRKMVRAV
;
A
#
# COMPACT_ATOMS: atom_id res chain seq x y z
N MET A 1 -25.78 -2.92 -5.92
CA MET A 1 -26.01 -1.48 -5.76
C MET A 1 -24.61 -0.92 -5.66
N ASP A 2 -24.08 -0.47 -6.78
CA ASP A 2 -22.71 0.04 -6.84
C ASP A 2 -22.69 1.36 -6.08
N GLU A 3 -22.13 1.32 -4.86
CA GLU A 3 -21.82 2.53 -4.12
C GLU A 3 -20.93 3.37 -5.02
N ILE A 4 -21.37 4.58 -5.36
CA ILE A 4 -20.55 5.56 -6.06
C ILE A 4 -19.41 5.89 -5.09
N ILE A 5 -18.28 5.21 -5.27
CA ILE A 5 -17.07 5.42 -4.47
C ILE A 5 -16.63 6.85 -4.74
N ASN A 6 -16.89 7.75 -3.79
CA ASN A 6 -16.44 9.12 -3.87
C ASN A 6 -14.96 9.17 -3.46
N GLU A 7 -14.07 8.99 -4.44
CA GLU A 7 -12.62 8.99 -4.24
C GLU A 7 -12.11 10.28 -3.55
N ASP A 8 -12.76 11.42 -3.76
CA ASP A 8 -12.37 12.70 -3.11
C ASP A 8 -12.62 12.67 -1.60
N SER A 9 -13.71 12.02 -1.17
CA SER A 9 -14.00 11.80 0.25
C SER A 9 -12.97 10.88 0.88
N GLN A 10 -12.60 9.81 0.17
CA GLN A 10 -11.60 8.84 0.64
C GLN A 10 -10.21 9.48 0.73
N LEU A 11 -9.83 10.28 -0.26
CA LEU A 11 -8.57 11.01 -0.26
C LEU A 11 -8.48 11.95 0.96
N SER A 12 -9.57 12.62 1.31
CA SER A 12 -9.63 13.48 2.50
C SER A 12 -9.40 12.71 3.80
N GLU A 13 -10.07 11.57 3.98
CA GLU A 13 -9.85 10.68 5.14
C GLU A 13 -8.40 10.18 5.21
N VAL A 14 -7.84 9.75 4.08
CA VAL A 14 -6.45 9.27 3.99
C VAL A 14 -5.45 10.38 4.35
N LEU A 15 -5.67 11.61 3.89
CA LEU A 15 -4.84 12.74 4.25
C LEU A 15 -4.90 13.06 5.75
N GLU A 16 -6.06 12.94 6.38
CA GLU A 16 -6.17 13.07 7.85
C GLU A 16 -5.43 11.96 8.60
N ILE A 17 -5.49 10.72 8.10
CA ILE A 17 -4.74 9.60 8.67
C ILE A 17 -3.23 9.86 8.55
N LEU A 18 -2.76 10.25 7.36
CA LEU A 18 -1.35 10.55 7.11
C LEU A 18 -0.87 11.74 7.94
N GLY A 19 -1.70 12.77 8.12
CA GLY A 19 -1.38 13.90 9.00
C GLY A 19 -1.19 13.52 10.47
N LYS A 20 -1.83 12.43 10.93
CA LYS A 20 -1.66 11.90 12.30
C LYS A 20 -0.45 10.97 12.42
N VAL A 21 -0.20 10.14 11.40
CA VAL A 21 0.83 9.09 11.45
C VAL A 21 2.20 9.59 10.98
N LYS A 22 2.23 10.56 10.07
CA LYS A 22 3.45 11.13 9.47
C LYS A 22 3.32 12.65 9.28
N PRO A 23 3.20 13.43 10.37
CA PRO A 23 2.89 14.86 10.32
C PRO A 23 3.91 15.72 9.56
N GLU A 24 5.17 15.28 9.49
CA GLU A 24 6.25 15.94 8.74
C GLU A 24 6.22 15.73 7.22
N SER A 25 5.32 14.90 6.70
CA SER A 25 5.27 14.55 5.28
C SER A 25 4.72 15.70 4.44
N LYS A 26 5.54 16.26 3.55
CA LYS A 26 5.08 17.14 2.47
C LYS A 26 4.58 16.31 1.30
N LEU A 27 3.33 15.86 1.39
CA LEU A 27 2.74 14.99 0.37
C LEU A 27 2.21 15.81 -0.81
N ALA A 28 2.66 15.45 -2.02
CA ALA A 28 2.08 15.96 -3.25
C ALA A 28 0.61 15.52 -3.36
N ARG A 29 -0.25 16.40 -3.89
CA ARG A 29 -1.67 16.12 -4.17
C ARG A 29 -1.90 16.22 -5.68
N HIS A 30 -2.85 15.44 -6.17
CA HIS A 30 -3.37 15.50 -7.54
C HIS A 30 -2.35 15.19 -8.64
N CYS A 31 -1.54 14.14 -8.46
CA CYS A 31 -0.69 13.64 -9.53
C CYS A 31 -0.88 12.12 -9.73
N PRO A 32 -1.16 11.65 -10.95
CA PRO A 32 -1.15 10.22 -11.24
C PRO A 32 0.29 9.75 -11.39
N GLY A 33 0.52 8.45 -11.27
CA GLY A 33 1.86 7.92 -11.43
C GLY A 33 1.98 6.46 -11.09
N SER A 34 3.23 6.01 -11.09
CA SER A 34 3.61 4.67 -10.66
C SER A 34 4.91 4.72 -9.88
N GLY A 35 5.13 3.71 -9.03
CA GLY A 35 6.32 3.64 -8.20
C GLY A 35 6.24 2.57 -7.13
N CYS A 36 7.37 2.33 -6.47
CA CYS A 36 7.48 1.29 -5.45
C CYS A 36 7.42 1.87 -4.04
N ALA A 37 6.72 1.16 -3.18
CA ALA A 37 6.45 1.54 -1.81
C ALA A 37 7.73 1.49 -0.98
N SER A 38 8.05 2.58 -0.27
CA SER A 38 9.03 2.57 0.81
C SER A 38 8.40 2.12 2.13
N GLU A 39 7.11 2.39 2.32
CA GLU A 39 6.37 2.02 3.52
C GLU A 39 4.93 1.62 3.14
N SER A 40 4.36 0.68 3.89
CA SER A 40 2.94 0.30 3.82
C SER A 40 2.27 0.55 5.16
N ILE A 41 1.12 1.22 5.13
CA ILE A 41 0.31 1.58 6.29
C ILE A 41 -1.09 0.99 6.10
N PHE A 42 -1.56 0.25 7.09
CA PHE A 42 -2.94 -0.21 7.15
C PHE A 42 -3.70 0.63 8.17
N SER A 43 -4.74 1.32 7.72
CA SER A 43 -5.59 2.15 8.58
C SER A 43 -6.96 1.52 8.77
N PHE A 44 -7.43 1.51 10.01
CA PHE A 44 -8.75 1.02 10.38
C PHE A 44 -9.58 2.12 11.04
N SER A 45 -10.61 2.62 10.36
CA SER A 45 -11.51 3.62 10.92
C SER A 45 -12.65 2.96 11.70
N ARG A 46 -13.13 3.64 12.76
CA ARG A 46 -14.30 3.19 13.53
C ARG A 46 -15.60 3.19 12.71
N CYS A 47 -15.62 3.95 11.61
CA CYS A 47 -16.75 4.04 10.70
C CYS A 47 -16.77 2.91 9.67
N GLY A 48 -15.80 1.99 9.70
CA GLY A 48 -15.74 0.82 8.83
C GLY A 48 -14.97 1.01 7.52
N ASN A 49 -14.38 2.19 7.30
CA ASN A 49 -13.49 2.44 6.16
C ASN A 49 -12.09 1.94 6.50
N TYR A 50 -11.53 1.10 5.63
CA TYR A 50 -10.18 0.58 5.79
C TYR A 50 -9.33 0.93 4.58
N TYR A 51 -8.09 1.34 4.84
CA TYR A 51 -7.21 1.81 3.79
C TYR A 51 -5.86 1.11 3.86
N TRP A 52 -5.39 0.67 2.69
CA TRP A 52 -3.98 0.39 2.49
C TRP A 52 -3.36 1.62 1.85
N ILE A 53 -2.40 2.22 2.54
CA ILE A 53 -1.72 3.44 2.10
C ILE A 53 -0.25 3.08 1.90
N VAL A 54 0.32 3.46 0.77
CA VAL A 54 1.74 3.27 0.46
C VAL A 54 2.41 4.62 0.31
N LEU A 55 3.57 4.79 0.94
CA LEU A 55 4.46 5.92 0.68
C LEU A 55 5.43 5.54 -0.43
N ILE A 56 5.58 6.38 -1.44
CA ILE A 56 6.38 6.06 -2.63
C ILE A 56 7.84 6.48 -2.43
N CYS A 57 8.76 5.59 -2.79
CA CYS A 57 10.20 5.82 -2.69
C CYS A 57 10.61 7.14 -3.37
N LYS A 58 11.35 7.99 -2.64
CA LYS A 58 12.08 9.17 -3.15
C LYS A 58 11.23 10.23 -3.89
N SER A 59 9.91 10.15 -3.80
CA SER A 59 9.00 11.05 -4.51
C SER A 59 8.21 11.97 -3.57
N GLY A 60 8.22 11.70 -2.25
CA GLY A 60 7.44 12.47 -1.29
C GLY A 60 5.93 12.40 -1.59
N THR A 61 5.47 11.33 -2.24
CA THR A 61 4.06 11.11 -2.56
C THR A 61 3.56 9.81 -1.93
N PHE A 62 2.27 9.58 -2.05
CA PHE A 62 1.60 8.39 -1.55
C PHE A 62 0.59 7.90 -2.59
N ALA A 63 0.14 6.66 -2.40
CA ALA A 63 -1.04 6.13 -3.05
C ALA A 63 -1.86 5.35 -2.02
N PHE A 64 -3.16 5.19 -2.24
CA PHE A 64 -4.00 4.44 -1.32
C PHE A 64 -5.04 3.58 -2.03
N LYS A 65 -5.50 2.53 -1.35
CA LYS A 65 -6.61 1.70 -1.78
C LYS A 65 -7.58 1.54 -0.63
N HIS A 66 -8.87 1.62 -0.92
CA HIS A 66 -9.87 1.11 0.00
C HIS A 66 -9.80 -0.43 0.02
N ILE A 67 -9.76 -1.02 1.21
CA ILE A 67 -9.59 -2.46 1.39
C ILE A 67 -10.67 -3.01 2.30
N SER A 68 -10.92 -4.32 2.22
CA SER A 68 -11.78 -5.04 3.15
C SER A 68 -10.93 -5.89 4.12
N PRO A 69 -11.49 -6.35 5.25
CA PRO A 69 -10.80 -7.31 6.12
C PRO A 69 -10.44 -8.61 5.38
N GLU A 70 -11.26 -9.03 4.41
CA GLU A 70 -10.97 -10.18 3.55
C GLU A 70 -9.77 -9.91 2.64
N TRP A 71 -9.69 -8.72 2.02
CA TRP A 71 -8.55 -8.32 1.22
C TRP A 71 -7.24 -8.39 2.02
N ILE A 72 -7.26 -7.91 3.27
CA ILE A 72 -6.11 -7.99 4.18
C ILE A 72 -5.72 -9.44 4.46
N ARG A 73 -6.69 -10.30 4.77
CA ARG A 73 -6.42 -11.74 5.00
C ARG A 73 -5.80 -12.42 3.79
N THR A 74 -6.23 -12.04 2.59
CA THR A 74 -5.75 -12.62 1.34
C THR A 74 -4.35 -12.12 0.96
N TYR A 75 -4.07 -10.82 1.10
CA TYR A 75 -2.88 -10.21 0.49
C TYR A 75 -1.83 -9.68 1.48
N SER A 76 -2.15 -9.52 2.78
CA SER A 76 -1.19 -8.94 3.74
C SER A 76 0.14 -9.71 3.81
N ASN A 77 0.07 -11.04 3.90
CA ASN A 77 1.28 -11.87 3.92
C ASN A 77 2.09 -11.75 2.63
N LEU A 78 1.41 -11.61 1.49
CA LEU A 78 2.07 -11.39 0.20
C LEU A 78 2.83 -10.06 0.21
N ILE A 79 2.18 -8.98 0.64
CA ILE A 79 2.77 -7.63 0.72
C ILE A 79 3.93 -7.60 1.71
N LEU A 80 3.79 -8.21 2.89
CA LEU A 80 4.81 -8.20 3.94
C LEU A 80 6.04 -9.06 3.63
N SER A 81 5.87 -10.15 2.87
CA SER A 81 6.97 -11.06 2.50
C SER A 81 7.67 -10.69 1.20
N SER A 82 7.12 -9.72 0.46
CA SER A 82 7.69 -9.28 -0.81
C SER A 82 8.87 -8.34 -0.58
N THR A 83 9.90 -8.47 -1.40
CA THR A 83 11.06 -7.59 -1.35
C THR A 83 10.73 -6.18 -1.83
N GLN A 84 9.77 -6.08 -2.75
CA GLN A 84 9.28 -4.82 -3.26
C GLN A 84 7.78 -4.91 -3.58
N VAL A 85 7.07 -3.80 -3.35
CA VAL A 85 5.67 -3.63 -3.74
C VAL A 85 5.59 -2.38 -4.61
N CYS A 86 5.04 -2.50 -5.82
CA CYS A 86 4.89 -1.37 -6.73
C CYS A 86 3.43 -1.17 -7.09
N VAL A 87 3.05 0.09 -7.26
CA VAL A 87 1.66 0.51 -7.45
C VAL A 87 1.56 1.50 -8.60
N GLU A 88 0.38 1.55 -9.21
CA GLU A 88 -0.07 2.60 -10.12
C GLU A 88 -1.28 3.31 -9.50
N TRP A 89 -1.38 4.62 -9.69
CA TRP A 89 -2.46 5.41 -9.11
C TRP A 89 -2.98 6.51 -10.03
N ASN A 90 -4.26 6.85 -9.84
CA ASN A 90 -4.96 7.88 -10.58
C ASN A 90 -4.73 9.30 -10.02
N MET A 91 -5.41 10.30 -10.57
CA MET A 91 -5.32 11.71 -10.11
C MET A 91 -5.63 11.89 -8.63
N ASN A 92 -6.46 11.02 -8.03
CA ASN A 92 -6.82 11.08 -6.62
C ASN A 92 -5.90 10.25 -5.74
N HIS A 93 -4.74 9.80 -6.26
CA HIS A 93 -3.83 8.89 -5.57
C HIS A 93 -4.46 7.52 -5.25
N TYR A 94 -5.60 7.19 -5.86
CA TYR A 94 -6.23 5.90 -5.69
C TYR A 94 -5.49 4.84 -6.51
N ILE A 95 -5.12 3.74 -5.85
CA ILE A 95 -4.37 2.63 -6.45
C ILE A 95 -5.28 1.88 -7.44
N THR A 96 -4.94 2.01 -8.71
CA THR A 96 -5.60 1.35 -9.83
C THR A 96 -5.03 -0.04 -10.06
N ASP A 97 -3.72 -0.21 -9.89
CA ASP A 97 -3.04 -1.50 -10.03
C ASP A 97 -1.86 -1.63 -9.06
N TRP A 98 -1.47 -2.87 -8.75
CA TRP A 98 -0.34 -3.16 -7.89
C TRP A 98 0.29 -4.51 -8.19
N SER A 99 1.59 -4.61 -7.99
CA SER A 99 2.39 -5.81 -8.18
C SER A 99 3.41 -5.96 -7.05
N VAL A 100 3.88 -7.18 -6.86
CA VAL A 100 4.91 -7.49 -5.87
C VAL A 100 6.06 -8.26 -6.51
N GLU A 101 7.27 -7.91 -6.09
CA GLU A 101 8.46 -8.67 -6.40
C GLU A 101 8.68 -9.75 -5.33
N GLN A 102 8.89 -10.98 -5.78
CA GLN A 102 9.21 -12.10 -4.91
C GLN A 102 10.54 -12.69 -5.33
N ASP A 103 11.54 -12.60 -4.45
CA ASP A 103 12.81 -13.29 -4.63
C ASP A 103 12.57 -14.80 -4.75
N LYS A 104 12.76 -15.34 -5.96
CA LYS A 104 12.78 -16.77 -6.20
C LYS A 104 14.23 -17.23 -6.12
N PHE A 105 14.51 -18.12 -5.17
CA PHE A 105 15.81 -18.78 -5.11
C PHE A 105 15.94 -19.75 -6.28
N CYS A 106 16.79 -19.43 -7.25
CA CYS A 106 17.12 -20.28 -8.40
C CYS A 106 18.41 -21.09 -8.21
N GLY A 107 18.70 -21.52 -6.98
CA GLY A 107 19.83 -22.41 -6.67
C GLY A 107 19.40 -23.82 -6.29
N HIS A 108 20.36 -24.73 -6.10
CA HIS A 108 20.05 -26.05 -5.55
C HIS A 108 19.63 -25.92 -4.08
N TYR A 109 18.51 -26.54 -3.70
CA TYR A 109 17.97 -26.47 -2.32
C TYR A 109 18.96 -26.91 -1.23
N ALA A 110 19.99 -27.68 -1.59
CA ALA A 110 21.07 -28.11 -0.70
C ALA A 110 21.94 -26.94 -0.19
N ASP A 111 21.99 -25.81 -0.90
CA ASP A 111 22.82 -24.66 -0.55
C ASP A 111 22.09 -23.64 0.34
N ARG A 112 20.79 -23.83 0.59
CA ARG A 112 20.02 -22.97 1.49
C ARG A 112 20.35 -23.31 2.94
N LYS A 113 21.18 -22.47 3.60
CA LYS A 113 21.20 -22.41 5.07
C LYS A 113 19.80 -22.02 5.54
N MET A 114 19.05 -23.00 6.02
CA MET A 114 17.74 -22.77 6.63
C MET A 114 17.92 -21.96 7.91
N VAL A 115 17.70 -20.65 7.84
CA VAL A 115 17.41 -19.87 9.04
C VAL A 115 15.94 -20.13 9.36
N ARG A 116 15.68 -20.93 10.40
CA ARG A 116 14.35 -21.04 10.99
C ARG A 116 13.94 -19.65 11.45
N ALA A 117 12.85 -19.12 10.92
CA ALA A 117 12.15 -18.02 11.58
C ALA A 117 11.61 -18.56 12.91
N VAL A 118 11.89 -17.82 13.99
CA VAL A 118 11.35 -18.03 15.35
C VAL A 118 10.07 -17.25 15.48
#